data_AF-A0A502Z3K9-F1
#
_entry.id   AF-A0A502Z3K9-F1
#
_cell.length_a   1.000
_cell.length_b   1.000
_cell.length_c   1.000
_cell.angle_alpha   90.00
_cell.angle_beta   90.00
_cell.angle_gamma   90.00
#
_symmetry.space_group_name_H-M   'P 1'
#
loop_
_entity.id
_entity.type
_entity.pdbx_description
1 polymer ?
#
loop_
_entity_poly.entity_id
_entity_poly.type
_entity_poly.pdbx_seq_one_letter_code
_entity_poly.pdbx_strand_id
1 'polypeptide(L)'
;MIAEVDRYHGVALRLIIAGSEQPIVIGKCDTHGRLNSYSLNERIAIYLKHSTKRLAPWAFSFTVDHLKELVELRTRFASVWIVLVCGLDGVVGITLAEFASITASRPGGVASLRVDRAPRTMYRVFGNESPLQFAKSNGVGALLSELSATPYRESAAP
;
A
#
# COMPACT_ATOMS: atom_id res chain seq x y z
N MET A 1 25.62 -0.45 3.31
CA MET A 1 24.65 0.02 2.30
C MET A 1 23.26 -0.34 2.82
N ILE A 2 22.30 0.58 2.82
CA ILE A 2 20.93 0.30 3.29
C ILE A 2 20.23 -0.57 2.23
N ALA A 3 19.53 -1.63 2.65
CA ALA A 3 18.80 -2.47 1.69
C ALA A 3 17.67 -1.69 1.02
N GLU A 4 17.36 -2.01 -0.23
CA GLU A 4 16.33 -1.28 -0.98
C GLU A 4 14.97 -1.33 -0.29
N VAL A 5 14.61 -2.51 0.25
CA VAL A 5 13.38 -2.71 1.02
C VAL A 5 13.30 -1.76 2.20
N ASP A 6 14.36 -1.65 3.02
CA ASP A 6 14.40 -0.76 4.18
C ASP A 6 14.29 0.70 3.77
N ARG A 7 14.97 1.08 2.69
CA ARG A 7 14.91 2.44 2.15
C ARG A 7 13.49 2.81 1.73
N TYR A 8 12.85 1.98 0.91
CA TYR A 8 11.53 2.30 0.36
C TYR A 8 10.40 2.15 1.39
N HIS A 9 10.48 1.14 2.25
CA HIS A 9 9.50 0.97 3.33
C HIS A 9 9.64 2.11 4.34
N GLY A 10 10.87 2.51 4.67
CA GLY A 10 11.13 3.66 5.53
C GLY A 10 10.52 4.96 5.00
N VAL A 11 10.60 5.21 3.69
CA VAL A 11 9.96 6.39 3.06
C VAL A 11 8.44 6.35 3.22
N ALA A 12 7.80 5.21 2.94
CA ALA A 12 6.36 5.07 3.06
C ALA A 12 5.90 5.24 4.52
N LEU A 13 6.56 4.57 5.47
CA LEU A 13 6.24 4.67 6.90
C LEU A 13 6.46 6.09 7.42
N ARG A 14 7.56 6.75 7.04
CA ARG A 14 7.82 8.15 7.41
C ARG A 14 6.72 9.07 6.90
N LEU A 15 6.22 8.88 5.67
CA LEU A 15 5.13 9.70 5.13
C LEU A 15 3.82 9.50 5.91
N ILE A 16 3.53 8.27 6.32
CA ILE A 16 2.36 7.96 7.15
C ILE A 16 2.49 8.62 8.53
N ILE A 17 3.63 8.42 9.20
CA ILE A 17 3.89 8.96 10.54
C ILE A 17 3.87 10.50 10.52
N ALA A 18 4.60 11.12 9.60
CA ALA A 18 4.71 12.57 9.52
C ALA A 18 3.41 13.25 9.06
N GLY A 19 2.54 12.51 8.36
CA GLY A 19 1.24 13.01 7.88
C GLY A 19 0.09 12.79 8.87
N SER A 20 0.30 12.07 9.96
CA SER A 20 -0.72 11.85 10.96
C SER A 20 -0.72 12.95 12.01
N GLU A 21 -1.91 13.38 12.41
CA GLU A 21 -2.11 14.39 13.46
C GLU A 21 -2.11 13.77 14.87
N GLN A 22 -2.25 12.44 14.96
CA GLN A 22 -2.31 11.69 16.21
C GLN A 22 -1.21 10.65 16.29
N PRO A 23 -0.86 10.16 17.49
CA PRO A 23 0.04 9.01 17.62
C PRO A 23 -0.49 7.80 16.84
N ILE A 24 0.41 7.10 16.15
CA ILE A 24 0.10 5.87 15.42
C ILE A 24 0.85 4.72 16.05
N VAL A 25 0.14 3.63 16.33
CA VAL A 25 0.74 2.35 16.70
C VAL A 25 0.97 1.55 15.43
N ILE A 26 2.23 1.19 15.18
CA ILE A 26 2.62 0.38 14.01
C ILE A 26 3.01 -1.01 14.50
N GLY A 27 2.28 -2.01 14.02
CA GLY A 27 2.56 -3.43 14.27
C GLY A 27 3.08 -4.11 13.01
N LYS A 28 3.86 -5.18 13.19
CA LYS A 28 4.23 -6.07 12.08
C LYS A 28 3.07 -6.99 11.73
N CYS A 29 2.83 -7.18 10.44
CA CYS A 29 2.05 -8.29 9.94
C CYS A 29 3.02 -9.12 9.10
N ASP A 30 3.47 -10.25 9.62
CA ASP A 30 4.28 -11.17 8.84
C ASP A 30 3.60 -12.52 8.85
N THR A 31 3.12 -12.91 7.68
CA THR A 31 2.43 -14.18 7.47
C THR A 31 3.32 -15.19 6.73
N HIS A 32 4.33 -14.72 5.99
CA HIS A 32 5.08 -15.55 5.03
C HIS A 32 6.61 -15.30 4.98
N GLY A 33 7.19 -14.72 6.03
CA GLY A 33 8.63 -14.59 6.21
C GLY A 33 9.27 -13.38 5.51
N ARG A 34 8.46 -12.48 4.94
CA ARG A 34 8.91 -11.18 4.44
C ARG A 34 8.01 -10.10 4.99
N LEU A 35 8.61 -9.15 5.69
CA LEU A 35 7.89 -8.02 6.27
C LEU A 35 7.52 -6.98 5.20
N ASN A 36 6.44 -7.27 4.48
CA ASN A 36 5.84 -6.34 3.53
C ASN A 36 4.56 -5.70 4.07
N SER A 37 3.95 -6.27 5.11
CA SER A 37 2.73 -5.76 5.69
C SER A 37 2.88 -5.26 7.13
N TYR A 38 2.12 -4.22 7.44
CA TYR A 38 2.12 -3.56 8.75
C TYR A 38 0.69 -3.23 9.14
N SER A 39 0.38 -3.27 10.43
CA SER A 39 -0.88 -2.79 10.97
C SER A 39 -0.71 -1.38 11.51
N LEU A 40 -1.67 -0.50 11.23
CA LEU A 40 -1.80 0.84 11.78
C LEU A 40 -2.99 0.85 12.74
N ASN A 41 -2.75 1.20 14.01
CA ASN A 41 -3.74 1.24 15.09
C ASN A 41 -4.58 -0.05 15.19
N GLU A 42 -3.95 -1.19 14.88
CA GLU A 42 -4.56 -2.55 14.88
C GLU A 42 -5.81 -2.71 14.00
N ARG A 43 -6.12 -1.73 13.15
CA ARG A 43 -7.38 -1.68 12.40
C ARG A 43 -7.19 -1.61 10.89
N ILE A 44 -6.17 -0.90 10.44
CA ILE A 44 -5.84 -0.74 9.03
C ILE A 44 -4.57 -1.53 8.75
N ALA A 45 -4.60 -2.45 7.81
CA ALA A 45 -3.39 -3.06 7.28
C ALA A 45 -2.88 -2.29 6.07
N ILE A 46 -1.56 -2.09 6.00
CA ILE A 46 -0.88 -1.61 4.80
C ILE A 46 0.02 -2.73 4.27
N TYR A 47 0.04 -2.91 2.96
CA TYR A 47 0.95 -3.78 2.24
C TYR A 47 1.86 -2.92 1.38
N LEU A 48 3.14 -2.89 1.68
CA LEU A 48 4.14 -2.07 1.00
C LEU A 48 4.76 -2.84 -0.15
N LYS A 49 4.97 -2.12 -1.26
CA LYS A 49 5.73 -2.61 -2.39
C LYS A 49 6.47 -1.47 -3.05
N HIS A 50 7.63 -1.77 -3.62
CA HIS A 50 8.45 -0.75 -4.26
C HIS A 50 8.89 -1.18 -5.66
N SER A 51 9.21 -0.18 -6.47
CA SER A 51 9.92 -0.32 -7.73
C SER A 51 11.20 0.52 -7.65
N THR A 52 12.32 -0.03 -8.10
CA THR A 52 13.61 0.68 -8.13
C THR A 52 13.80 1.52 -9.40
N LYS A 53 12.89 1.39 -10.37
CA LYS A 53 12.99 2.05 -11.66
C LYS A 53 12.93 3.57 -11.48
N ARG A 54 13.84 4.28 -12.17
CA ARG A 54 13.96 5.74 -12.08
C ARG A 54 12.78 6.49 -12.73
N LEU A 55 12.26 5.97 -13.85
CA LEU A 55 11.23 6.63 -14.64
C LEU A 55 9.99 5.75 -14.79
N ALA A 56 8.84 6.40 -14.89
CA ALA A 56 7.60 5.75 -15.25
C ALA A 56 7.73 4.98 -16.59
N PRO A 57 6.97 3.89 -16.77
CA PRO A 57 6.04 3.31 -15.82
C PRO A 57 6.72 2.38 -14.82
N TRP A 58 6.22 2.37 -13.57
CA TRP A 58 6.65 1.46 -12.50
C TRP A 58 5.73 0.24 -12.47
N ALA A 59 6.32 -0.96 -12.51
CA ALA A 59 5.58 -2.21 -12.51
C ALA A 59 5.71 -2.94 -11.16
N PHE A 60 4.64 -3.61 -10.76
CA PHE A 60 4.53 -4.31 -9.48
C PHE A 60 3.84 -5.66 -9.68
N SER A 61 4.56 -6.76 -9.49
CA SER A 61 4.04 -8.13 -9.72
C SER A 61 3.74 -8.87 -8.42
N PHE A 62 2.50 -9.32 -8.23
CA PHE A 62 2.03 -10.00 -7.03
C PHE A 62 1.97 -11.51 -7.29
N THR A 63 2.81 -12.25 -6.56
CA THR A 63 2.81 -13.72 -6.59
C THR A 63 1.56 -14.25 -5.89
N VAL A 64 1.30 -15.55 -6.05
CA VAL A 64 0.20 -16.23 -5.36
C VAL A 64 0.29 -16.05 -3.84
N ASP A 65 1.49 -16.10 -3.27
CA ASP A 65 1.67 -15.92 -1.82
C ASP A 65 1.40 -14.47 -1.38
N HIS A 66 1.77 -13.46 -2.18
CA HIS A 66 1.39 -12.08 -1.90
C HIS A 66 -0.14 -11.90 -1.94
N LEU A 67 -0.82 -12.58 -2.86
CA LEU A 67 -2.28 -12.53 -2.95
C LEU A 67 -2.95 -13.22 -1.75
N LYS A 68 -2.42 -14.36 -1.30
CA LYS A 68 -2.88 -15.03 -0.07
C LYS A 68 -2.70 -14.14 1.15
N GLU A 69 -1.55 -13.48 1.27
CA GLU A 69 -1.29 -12.53 2.35
C GLU A 69 -2.33 -11.38 2.35
N LEU A 70 -2.60 -10.78 1.20
CA LEU A 70 -3.62 -9.74 1.08
C LEU A 70 -5.03 -10.23 1.48
N VAL A 71 -5.36 -11.49 1.16
CA VAL A 71 -6.63 -12.11 1.59
C VAL A 71 -6.66 -12.29 3.11
N GLU A 72 -5.57 -12.75 3.74
CA GLU A 72 -5.49 -12.87 5.20
C GLU A 72 -5.57 -11.51 5.90
N LEU A 73 -4.90 -10.48 5.37
CA LEU A 73 -5.02 -9.13 5.93
C LEU A 73 -6.48 -8.66 5.90
N ARG A 74 -7.22 -8.99 4.83
CA ARG A 74 -8.63 -8.63 4.71
C ARG A 74 -9.52 -9.33 5.75
N THR A 75 -9.17 -10.54 6.19
CA THR A 75 -9.96 -11.24 7.23
C THR A 75 -9.68 -10.72 8.63
N ARG A 76 -8.51 -10.11 8.86
CA ARG A 76 -8.06 -9.64 10.18
C ARG A 76 -8.31 -8.16 10.44
N PHE A 77 -8.26 -7.33 9.39
CA PHE A 77 -8.31 -5.88 9.50
C PHE A 77 -9.57 -5.32 8.83
N ALA A 78 -10.09 -4.23 9.38
CA ALA A 78 -11.28 -3.58 8.85
C ALA A 78 -11.04 -2.98 7.46
N SER A 79 -9.79 -2.59 7.19
CA SER A 79 -9.37 -1.98 5.93
C SER A 79 -7.97 -2.43 5.56
N VAL A 80 -7.74 -2.63 4.26
CA VAL A 80 -6.45 -3.04 3.71
C VAL A 80 -6.08 -2.11 2.57
N TRP A 81 -4.89 -1.55 2.68
CA TRP A 81 -4.30 -0.64 1.71
C TRP A 81 -3.05 -1.25 1.10
N ILE A 82 -2.85 -1.01 -0.19
CA ILE A 82 -1.62 -1.33 -0.90
C ILE A 82 -0.94 -0.01 -1.20
N VAL A 83 0.29 0.12 -0.72
CA VAL A 83 1.10 1.33 -0.85
C VAL A 83 2.28 1.03 -1.77
N LEU A 84 2.30 1.73 -2.90
CA LEU A 84 3.23 1.53 -4.00
C LEU A 84 4.25 2.66 -4.02
N VAL A 85 5.52 2.34 -3.80
CA VAL A 85 6.63 3.29 -3.85
C VAL A 85 7.23 3.30 -5.27
N CYS A 86 7.07 4.43 -5.96
CA CYS A 86 7.43 4.63 -7.36
C CYS A 86 8.87 5.14 -7.49
N GLY A 87 9.86 4.32 -7.13
CA GLY A 87 11.26 4.71 -7.17
C GLY A 87 11.53 5.95 -6.31
N LEU A 88 12.10 6.97 -6.94
CA LEU A 88 12.37 8.26 -6.29
C LEU A 88 11.28 9.32 -6.56
N ASP A 89 10.22 8.98 -7.28
CA ASP A 89 9.18 9.94 -7.68
C ASP A 89 8.17 10.21 -6.56
N GLY A 90 7.68 9.15 -5.92
CA GLY A 90 6.74 9.29 -4.82
C GLY A 90 6.03 7.99 -4.44
N VAL A 91 4.90 8.13 -3.76
CA VAL A 91 4.16 7.03 -3.16
C VAL A 91 2.70 7.11 -3.57
N VAL A 92 2.06 5.97 -3.83
CA VAL A 92 0.65 5.88 -4.20
C VAL A 92 -0.04 4.87 -3.31
N GLY A 93 -1.08 5.29 -2.59
CA GLY A 93 -1.97 4.39 -1.85
C GLY A 93 -3.22 4.03 -2.65
N ILE A 94 -3.55 2.74 -2.71
CA ILE A 94 -4.83 2.22 -3.23
C ILE A 94 -5.45 1.26 -2.22
N THR A 95 -6.77 1.15 -2.20
CA THR A 95 -7.44 0.16 -1.35
C THR A 95 -7.37 -1.24 -1.96
N LEU A 96 -7.55 -2.28 -1.14
CA LEU A 96 -7.65 -3.66 -1.64
C LEU A 96 -8.85 -3.84 -2.59
N ALA A 97 -9.94 -3.09 -2.40
CA ALA A 97 -11.09 -3.11 -3.30
C ALA A 97 -10.75 -2.51 -4.68
N GLU A 98 -10.01 -1.40 -4.71
CA GLU A 98 -9.50 -0.80 -5.95
C GLU A 98 -8.49 -1.69 -6.66
N PHE A 99 -7.64 -2.39 -5.90
CA PHE A 99 -6.75 -3.39 -6.45
C PHE A 99 -7.53 -4.53 -7.11
N ALA A 100 -8.49 -5.10 -6.38
CA ALA A 100 -9.30 -6.22 -6.89
C ALA A 100 -10.09 -5.85 -8.15
N SER A 101 -10.55 -4.60 -8.28
CA SER A 101 -11.32 -4.15 -9.45
C SER A 101 -10.48 -4.04 -10.73
N ILE A 102 -9.17 -3.80 -10.61
CA ILE A 102 -8.27 -3.64 -11.76
C ILE A 102 -7.45 -4.89 -12.09
N THR A 103 -7.31 -5.82 -11.13
CA THR A 103 -6.53 -7.06 -11.31
C THR A 103 -7.37 -8.32 -11.48
N ALA A 104 -8.70 -8.21 -11.67
CA ALA A 104 -9.67 -9.31 -11.56
C ALA A 104 -9.11 -10.66 -12.03
N SER A 105 -8.94 -11.57 -11.06
CA SER A 105 -8.16 -12.80 -11.15
C SER A 105 -8.65 -13.76 -12.22
N ARG A 106 -7.75 -14.16 -13.13
CA ARG A 106 -7.82 -15.49 -13.74
C ARG A 106 -7.33 -16.54 -12.72
N PRO A 107 -7.92 -17.75 -12.66
CA PRO A 107 -7.41 -18.83 -11.82
C PRO A 107 -5.95 -19.12 -12.18
N GLY A 108 -5.05 -19.06 -11.18
CA GLY A 108 -3.61 -19.30 -11.37
C GLY A 108 -2.79 -18.14 -11.95
N GLY A 109 -3.40 -16.95 -12.13
CA GLY A 109 -2.72 -15.77 -12.68
C GLY A 109 -1.88 -15.00 -11.67
N VAL A 110 -0.77 -14.41 -12.15
CA VAL A 110 -0.01 -13.39 -11.42
C VAL A 110 -0.74 -12.05 -11.61
N ALA A 111 -1.08 -11.36 -10.51
CA ALA A 111 -1.62 -10.02 -10.61
C ALA A 111 -0.49 -9.01 -10.82
N SER A 112 -0.63 -8.10 -11.77
CA SER A 112 0.35 -7.03 -11.97
C SER A 112 -0.32 -5.66 -11.96
N LEU A 113 0.39 -4.68 -11.41
CA LEU A 113 0.03 -3.28 -11.47
C LEU A 113 1.11 -2.51 -12.21
N ARG A 114 0.68 -1.51 -12.97
CA ARG A 114 1.53 -0.52 -13.59
C ARG A 114 1.08 0.85 -13.13
N VAL A 115 2.02 1.64 -12.62
CA VAL A 115 1.79 3.02 -12.24
C VAL A 115 2.49 3.92 -13.24
N ASP A 116 1.77 4.89 -13.78
CA ASP A 116 2.28 5.87 -14.73
C ASP A 116 2.00 7.29 -14.25
N ARG A 117 2.88 8.22 -14.60
CA ARG A 117 2.76 9.63 -14.23
C ARG A 117 3.53 10.50 -15.21
N ALA A 118 2.83 11.49 -15.77
CA ALA A 118 3.47 12.56 -16.50
C ALA A 118 3.97 13.65 -15.53
N PRO A 119 4.96 14.48 -15.92
CA PRO A 119 5.47 15.54 -15.06
C PRO A 119 4.33 16.43 -14.52
N ARG A 120 4.31 16.62 -13.20
CA ARG A 120 3.31 17.46 -12.49
C ARG A 120 1.85 17.00 -12.59
N THR A 121 1.58 15.75 -13.00
CA THR A 121 0.21 15.20 -13.01
C THR A 121 -0.03 14.24 -11.84
N MET A 122 -1.29 13.83 -11.67
CA MET A 122 -1.66 12.70 -10.79
C MET A 122 -1.17 11.36 -11.37
N TYR A 123 -1.07 10.35 -10.51
CA TYR A 123 -0.70 8.99 -10.89
C TYR A 123 -1.89 8.24 -11.50
N ARG A 124 -1.63 7.50 -12.57
CA ARG A 124 -2.59 6.58 -13.18
C ARG A 124 -2.16 5.16 -12.85
N VAL A 125 -3.08 4.40 -12.26
CA VAL A 125 -2.83 3.01 -11.87
C VAL A 125 -3.56 2.11 -12.86
N PHE A 126 -2.84 1.17 -13.44
CA PHE A 126 -3.34 0.19 -14.40
C PHE A 126 -3.17 -1.20 -13.80
N GLY A 127 -4.22 -2.01 -13.85
CA GLY A 127 -4.11 -3.44 -13.60
C GLY A 127 -4.08 -4.24 -14.90
N ASN A 128 -4.10 -5.57 -14.77
CA ASN A 128 -4.11 -6.48 -15.92
C ASN A 128 -5.39 -6.35 -16.77
N GLU A 129 -6.52 -6.02 -16.15
CA GLU A 129 -7.83 -6.02 -16.80
C GLU A 129 -8.28 -4.63 -17.20
N SER A 130 -8.09 -3.63 -16.33
CA SER A 130 -8.57 -2.27 -16.56
C SER A 130 -7.75 -1.22 -15.81
N PRO A 131 -7.71 0.03 -16.31
CA PRO A 131 -7.20 1.15 -15.54
C PRO A 131 -8.14 1.49 -14.38
N LEU A 132 -7.58 2.01 -13.30
CA LEU A 132 -8.36 2.64 -12.25
C LEU A 132 -9.02 3.91 -12.83
N GLN A 133 -10.32 4.07 -12.60
CA GLN A 133 -11.08 5.19 -13.16
C GLN A 133 -10.60 6.54 -12.64
N PHE A 134 -10.14 6.58 -11.38
CA PHE A 134 -9.70 7.80 -10.73
C PHE A 134 -8.18 7.83 -10.59
N ALA A 135 -7.58 8.94 -11.00
CA ALA A 135 -6.17 9.20 -10.77
C ALA A 135 -5.90 9.42 -9.28
N LYS A 136 -4.72 9.00 -8.83
CA LYS A 136 -4.30 9.08 -7.43
C LYS A 136 -3.34 10.24 -7.22
N SER A 137 -3.53 10.96 -6.13
CA SER A 137 -2.59 11.99 -5.68
C SER A 137 -1.27 11.36 -5.23
N ASN A 138 -0.23 12.18 -5.17
CA ASN A 138 1.03 11.75 -4.56
C ASN A 138 0.86 11.64 -3.03
N GLY A 139 1.39 10.57 -2.46
CA GLY A 139 1.37 10.28 -1.04
C GLY A 139 0.25 9.34 -0.62
N VAL A 140 -0.09 9.44 0.67
CA VAL A 140 -1.01 8.55 1.38
C VAL A 140 -2.18 9.32 1.98
N GLY A 141 -2.58 10.44 1.35
CA GLY A 141 -3.60 11.34 1.90
C GLY A 141 -4.93 10.65 2.22
N ALA A 142 -5.43 9.81 1.32
CA ALA A 142 -6.69 9.08 1.55
C ALA A 142 -6.58 8.05 2.69
N LEU A 143 -5.43 7.39 2.84
CA LEU A 143 -5.13 6.51 3.98
C LEU A 143 -5.11 7.32 5.28
N LEU A 144 -4.49 8.51 5.27
CA LEU A 144 -4.43 9.40 6.45
C LEU A 144 -5.82 9.90 6.84
N SER A 145 -6.66 10.26 5.88
CA SER A 145 -8.05 10.64 6.15
C SER A 145 -8.83 9.50 6.82
N GLU A 146 -8.64 8.26 6.37
CA GLU A 146 -9.26 7.09 7.00
C GLU A 146 -8.71 6.82 8.41
N LEU A 147 -7.40 7.00 8.59
CA LEU A 147 -6.73 6.86 9.87
C LEU A 147 -7.23 7.88 10.89
N SER A 148 -7.41 9.15 10.50
CA SER A 148 -7.93 10.21 11.37
C SER A 148 -9.44 10.09 11.64
N ALA A 149 -10.22 9.58 10.68
CA ALA A 149 -11.66 9.36 10.86
C ALA A 149 -11.97 8.28 11.90
N THR A 150 -10.98 7.47 12.26
CA THR A 150 -11.09 6.50 13.35
C THR A 150 -10.16 6.89 14.50
N PRO A 151 -10.64 7.63 15.50
CA PRO A 151 -9.80 7.98 16.63
C PRO A 151 -9.28 6.73 17.33
N TYR A 152 -8.00 6.77 17.68
CA TYR A 152 -7.35 5.80 18.53
C TYR A 152 -8.15 5.68 19.84
N ARG A 153 -8.74 4.50 20.10
CA ARG A 153 -9.24 4.18 21.43
C ARG A 153 -8.04 3.72 22.22
N GLU A 154 -7.64 4.51 23.20
CA GLU A 154 -6.75 4.08 24.26
C GLU A 154 -7.34 2.79 24.85
N SER A 155 -6.73 1.65 24.52
CA SER A 155 -7.00 0.40 25.22
C SER A 155 -6.65 0.67 26.67
N ALA A 156 -7.65 0.87 27.52
CA ALA A 156 -7.52 0.83 28.97
C ALA A 156 -6.72 -0.43 29.32
N ALA A 157 -5.47 -0.25 29.72
CA ALA A 157 -4.67 -1.33 30.26
C ALA A 157 -5.32 -1.78 31.59
N PRO A 158 -5.38 -3.09 31.88
CA PRO A 158 -5.86 -3.61 33.16
C PRO A 158 -4.95 -3.20 34.33
#